data_AF-A0A7X8W5K2-F1
#
_entry.id   AF-A0A7X8W5K2-F1
#
_cell.length_a   1.000
_cell.length_b   1.000
_cell.length_c   1.000
_cell.angle_alpha   90.00
_cell.angle_beta   90.00
_cell.angle_gamma   90.00
#
_symmetry.space_group_name_H-M   'P 1'
#
loop_
_entity.id
_entity.type
_entity.pdbx_description
1 polymer ?
#
loop_
_entity_poly.entity_id
_entity_poly.type
_entity_poly.pdbx_seq_one_letter_code
_entity_poly.pdbx_strand_id
1 'polypeptide(L)'
;TGDLNESIRKAMNLDMFSLNSKILENFLIDSVRVNNSNNLNTSALSRYLNNTSIYLGKNLNDKFFLQGMIHFASVTDLNDESTLFASDLAINTELSLEWTTPLGLVTFFTHPNNLTIYDTIRNFGISYTQRIRF
;
A
#
# COMPACT_ATOMS: atom_id res chain seq x y z
N THR A 1 6.32 14.54 10.59
CA THR A 1 5.87 13.71 9.45
C THR A 1 4.95 14.45 8.48
N GLY A 2 4.22 15.49 8.90
CA GLY A 2 3.37 16.29 7.99
C GLY A 2 4.13 16.96 6.84
N ASP A 3 5.31 17.52 7.10
CA ASP A 3 6.09 18.25 6.08
C ASP A 3 6.60 17.34 4.95
N LEU A 4 7.04 16.12 5.27
CA LEU A 4 7.48 15.15 4.27
C LEU A 4 6.32 14.73 3.34
N ASN A 5 5.15 14.47 3.92
CA ASN A 5 3.97 14.08 3.16
C ASN A 5 3.55 15.19 2.19
N GLU A 6 3.56 16.45 2.66
CA GLU A 6 3.28 17.63 1.83
C GLU A 6 4.33 17.82 0.72
N SER A 7 5.62 17.66 1.02
CA SER A 7 6.69 17.77 0.03
C SER A 7 6.57 16.71 -1.06
N ILE A 8 6.30 15.45 -0.70
CA ILE A 8 6.14 14.36 -1.66
C ILE A 8 4.86 14.55 -2.48
N ARG A 9 3.75 14.95 -1.83
CA ARG A 9 2.48 15.28 -2.50
C ARG A 9 2.68 16.33 -3.60
N LYS A 10 3.39 17.42 -3.28
CA LYS A 10 3.69 18.50 -4.23
C LYS A 10 4.67 18.07 -5.32
N ALA A 11 5.72 17.34 -4.96
CA ALA A 11 6.74 16.88 -5.91
C ALA A 11 6.17 15.93 -6.96
N MET A 12 5.25 15.05 -6.57
CA MET A 12 4.59 14.09 -7.47
C MET A 12 3.27 14.62 -8.05
N ASN A 13 2.88 15.86 -7.72
CA ASN A 13 1.63 16.49 -8.12
C ASN A 13 0.40 15.58 -7.87
N LEU A 14 0.30 15.09 -6.63
CA LEU A 14 -0.78 14.24 -6.15
C LEU A 14 -1.78 15.07 -5.34
N ASP A 15 -3.04 14.66 -5.37
CA ASP A 15 -4.08 15.27 -4.52
C ASP A 15 -4.05 14.66 -3.12
N MET A 16 -3.70 13.39 -3.01
CA MET A 16 -3.59 12.66 -1.76
C MET A 16 -2.26 11.92 -1.69
N PHE A 17 -1.54 12.13 -0.59
CA PHE A 17 -0.38 11.34 -0.21
C PHE A 17 -0.40 11.12 1.30
N SER A 18 -0.30 9.87 1.73
CA SER A 18 -0.16 9.53 3.14
C SER A 18 0.83 8.40 3.32
N LEU A 19 1.87 8.66 4.11
CA LEU A 19 2.79 7.66 4.60
C LEU A 19 2.43 7.36 6.05
N ASN A 20 1.90 6.17 6.32
CA ASN A 20 1.73 5.66 7.68
C ASN A 20 2.81 4.62 7.93
N SER A 21 3.78 4.95 8.78
CA SER A 21 4.90 4.06 9.06
C SER A 21 5.12 3.92 10.56
N LYS A 22 5.29 2.67 10.98
CA LYS A 22 5.66 2.32 12.35
C LYS A 22 7.16 2.11 12.52
N ILE A 23 8.00 2.60 11.59
CA ILE A 23 9.47 2.46 11.64
C ILE A 23 10.02 2.84 13.02
N LEU A 24 9.55 3.94 13.62
CA LEU A 24 10.05 4.40 14.93
C LEU A 24 9.67 3.43 16.05
N GLU A 25 8.43 2.92 16.07
CA GLU A 25 7.98 1.93 17.04
C GLU A 25 8.76 0.61 16.87
N ASN A 26 8.91 0.16 15.63
CA ASN A 26 9.65 -1.05 15.29
C ASN A 26 11.13 -0.93 15.69
N PHE A 27 11.76 0.22 15.46
CA PHE A 27 13.14 0.50 15.86
C PHE A 27 13.30 0.51 17.38
N LEU A 28 12.39 1.14 18.12
CA LEU A 28 12.42 1.16 19.59
C LEU A 28 12.27 -0.26 20.15
N ILE A 29 11.32 -1.05 19.63
CA ILE A 29 11.13 -2.45 20.02
C ILE A 29 12.37 -3.29 19.72
N ASP A 30 13.00 -3.10 18.56
CA ASP A 30 14.26 -3.78 18.19
C ASP A 30 15.39 -3.42 19.17
N SER A 31 15.54 -2.15 19.54
CA SER A 31 16.60 -1.71 20.47
C SER A 31 16.44 -2.27 21.89
N VAL A 32 15.21 -2.54 22.33
CA VAL A 32 14.91 -3.16 23.63
C VAL A 32 15.07 -4.69 23.59
N ARG A 33 14.85 -5.32 22.42
CA ARG A 33 14.93 -6.78 22.22
C ARG A 33 16.33 -7.31 21.90
N VAL A 34 17.36 -6.45 21.90
CA VAL A 34 18.77 -6.82 21.64
C VAL A 34 19.30 -7.95 22.54
N ASN A 35 18.64 -8.25 23.67
CA ASN A 35 19.03 -9.35 24.56
C ASN A 35 18.43 -10.74 24.23
N ASN A 36 17.56 -10.88 23.23
CA ASN A 36 17.04 -12.19 22.79
C ASN A 36 17.47 -12.49 21.35
N SER A 37 18.65 -13.09 21.22
CA SER A 37 19.36 -13.48 20.00
C SER A 37 18.75 -14.67 19.24
N ASN A 38 17.42 -14.68 19.01
CA ASN A 38 16.74 -15.78 18.32
C ASN A 38 16.10 -15.40 16.96
N ASN A 39 16.22 -14.15 16.50
CA ASN A 39 15.64 -13.68 15.22
C ASN A 39 16.71 -13.37 14.15
N LEU A 40 17.61 -14.32 13.88
CA LEU A 40 18.62 -14.22 12.82
C LEU A 40 18.07 -14.50 11.41
N ASN A 41 16.80 -14.89 11.28
CA ASN A 41 16.20 -15.31 10.01
C ASN A 41 15.36 -14.22 9.31
N THR A 42 15.22 -13.04 9.90
CA THR A 42 14.48 -11.91 9.29
C THR A 42 15.44 -10.77 8.95
N SER A 43 15.41 -10.31 7.70
CA SER A 43 16.12 -9.14 7.20
C SER A 43 15.77 -7.89 8.03
N ALA A 44 16.79 -7.07 8.31
CA ALA A 44 16.61 -5.81 9.03
C ALA A 44 15.62 -4.87 8.32
N LEU A 45 15.59 -4.89 6.98
CA LEU A 45 14.68 -4.07 6.19
C LEU A 45 13.21 -4.47 6.42
N SER A 46 12.96 -5.78 6.51
CA SER A 46 11.62 -6.34 6.74
C SER A 46 11.10 -5.99 8.13
N ARG A 47 11.98 -5.96 9.15
CA ARG A 47 11.63 -5.49 10.51
C ARG A 47 11.27 -4.00 10.54
N TYR A 48 12.03 -3.14 9.85
CA TYR A 48 11.77 -1.71 9.87
C TYR A 48 10.51 -1.32 9.09
N LEU A 49 10.35 -1.86 7.87
CA LEU A 49 9.22 -1.54 7.00
C LEU A 49 7.93 -2.28 7.37
N ASN A 50 7.99 -3.20 8.34
CA ASN A 50 6.81 -3.91 8.81
C ASN A 50 5.69 -2.94 9.21
N ASN A 51 4.49 -3.20 8.69
CA ASN A 51 3.29 -2.41 8.96
C ASN A 51 3.44 -0.95 8.50
N THR A 52 4.13 -0.75 7.37
CA THR A 52 4.18 0.53 6.67
C THR A 52 3.19 0.50 5.52
N SER A 53 2.33 1.51 5.45
CA SER A 53 1.37 1.71 4.37
C SER A 53 1.60 3.05 3.69
N ILE A 54 1.59 3.04 2.37
CA ILE A 54 1.67 4.23 1.52
C ILE A 54 0.37 4.32 0.74
N TYR A 55 -0.27 5.48 0.81
CA TYR A 55 -1.49 5.80 0.07
C TYR A 55 -1.22 6.96 -0.88
N LEU A 56 -1.59 6.77 -2.14
CA LEU A 56 -1.40 7.72 -3.23
C LEU A 56 -2.75 7.93 -3.91
N GLY A 57 -3.09 9.17 -4.25
CA GLY A 57 -4.33 9.47 -4.95
C GLY A 57 -4.23 10.73 -5.79
N LYS A 58 -4.85 10.72 -6.96
CA LYS A 58 -4.87 11.83 -7.90
C LYS A 58 -6.17 11.87 -8.69
N ASN A 59 -6.77 13.04 -8.76
CA ASN A 59 -7.84 13.35 -9.69
C ASN A 59 -7.21 13.53 -11.08
N LEU A 60 -7.61 12.67 -12.01
CA LEU A 60 -7.24 12.82 -13.41
C LEU A 60 -8.12 13.89 -14.08
N ASN A 61 -9.37 14.00 -13.63
CA ASN A 61 -10.39 14.95 -14.06
C ASN A 61 -11.51 14.99 -13.01
N ASP A 62 -12.52 15.84 -13.19
CA ASP A 62 -13.71 15.96 -12.32
C ASP A 62 -14.54 14.68 -12.17
N LYS A 63 -14.27 13.66 -12.99
CA LYS A 63 -14.99 12.38 -13.03
C LYS A 63 -14.13 11.17 -12.69
N PHE A 64 -12.81 11.30 -12.69
CA PHE A 64 -11.89 10.17 -12.56
C PHE A 64 -10.90 10.41 -11.44
N PHE A 65 -10.93 9.54 -10.45
CA PHE A 65 -9.98 9.53 -9.35
C PHE A 65 -9.18 8.23 -9.38
N LEU A 66 -7.87 8.34 -9.51
CA LEU A 66 -6.95 7.22 -9.49
C LEU A 66 -6.31 7.17 -8.11
N GLN A 67 -6.35 6.01 -7.47
CA GLN A 67 -5.67 5.78 -6.20
C GLN A 67 -4.85 4.49 -6.22
N GLY A 68 -3.81 4.48 -5.42
CA GLY A 68 -2.96 3.32 -5.20
C GLY A 68 -2.58 3.21 -3.73
N MET A 69 -2.44 1.98 -3.28
CA MET A 69 -1.95 1.65 -1.95
C MET A 69 -0.82 0.63 -2.08
N ILE A 70 0.20 0.80 -1.25
CA ILE A 70 1.28 -0.16 -1.07
C ILE A 70 1.37 -0.44 0.42
N HIS A 71 1.22 -1.69 0.81
CA HIS A 71 1.34 -2.14 2.19
C HIS A 71 2.48 -3.13 2.32
N PHE A 72 3.41 -2.85 3.23
CA PHE A 72 4.57 -3.65 3.52
C PHE A 72 4.36 -4.43 4.82
N ALA A 73 4.45 -5.76 4.74
CA ALA A 73 4.31 -6.64 5.90
C ALA A 73 5.50 -7.60 5.97
N SER A 74 6.05 -7.79 7.17
CA SER A 74 7.06 -8.83 7.37
C SER A 74 6.37 -10.18 7.48
N VAL A 75 6.80 -11.14 6.66
CA VAL A 75 6.25 -12.50 6.66
C VAL A 75 7.34 -13.46 7.09
N THR A 76 7.04 -14.29 8.09
CA THR A 76 7.97 -15.30 8.62
C THR A 76 7.92 -16.61 7.82
N ASP A 77 6.88 -16.79 6.99
CA ASP A 77 6.65 -17.98 6.19
C ASP A 77 7.02 -17.74 4.71
N LEU A 78 8.07 -18.42 4.24
CA LEU A 78 8.70 -18.24 2.92
C LEU A 78 7.84 -18.69 1.71
N ASN A 79 6.62 -19.18 1.97
CA ASN A 79 5.72 -19.75 0.96
C ASN A 79 4.63 -18.78 0.47
N ASP A 80 4.65 -17.52 0.91
CA ASP A 80 3.69 -16.52 0.46
C ASP A 80 4.19 -15.88 -0.85
N GLU A 81 3.45 -16.08 -1.96
CA GLU A 81 3.81 -15.57 -3.29
C GLU A 81 3.79 -14.03 -3.40
N SER A 82 3.59 -13.32 -2.29
CA SER A 82 3.64 -11.85 -2.18
C SER A 82 5.04 -11.30 -1.86
N THR A 83 6.07 -12.15 -1.76
CA THR A 83 7.46 -11.73 -1.46
C THR A 83 8.20 -11.21 -2.69
N LEU A 84 8.19 -9.89 -2.92
CA LEU A 84 8.75 -9.27 -4.13
C LEU A 84 10.21 -8.80 -4.03
N PHE A 85 10.74 -8.59 -2.82
CA PHE A 85 12.07 -7.96 -2.64
C PHE A 85 13.00 -8.71 -1.68
N ALA A 86 12.46 -9.29 -0.62
CA ALA A 86 13.18 -10.15 0.31
C ALA A 86 12.28 -11.34 0.63
N SER A 87 12.88 -12.49 0.90
CA SER A 87 12.18 -13.74 1.19
C SER A 87 11.25 -13.64 2.41
N ASP A 88 11.36 -12.57 3.21
CA ASP A 88 10.61 -12.30 4.42
C ASP A 88 9.81 -10.96 4.40
N LEU A 89 9.63 -10.35 3.23
CA LEU A 89 8.88 -9.10 3.04
C LEU A 89 7.76 -9.29 2.01
N ALA A 90 6.52 -9.38 2.49
CA ALA A 90 5.33 -9.32 1.65
C ALA A 90 4.99 -7.88 1.29
N ILE A 91 4.63 -7.67 0.04
CA ILE A 91 4.16 -6.38 -0.46
C ILE A 91 2.80 -6.58 -1.09
N ASN A 92 1.81 -5.95 -0.48
CA ASN A 92 0.46 -5.95 -0.99
C ASN A 92 0.25 -4.62 -1.72
N THR A 93 0.02 -4.71 -3.02
CA THR A 93 -0.31 -3.55 -3.84
C THR A 93 -1.80 -3.55 -4.14
N GLU A 94 -2.40 -2.37 -4.13
CA GLU A 94 -3.76 -2.15 -4.59
C GLU A 94 -3.75 -0.94 -5.51
N LEU A 95 -4.44 -1.05 -6.63
CA LEU A 95 -4.69 0.06 -7.54
C LEU A 95 -6.18 0.13 -7.79
N SER A 96 -6.78 1.31 -7.69
CA SER A 96 -8.16 1.50 -8.08
C SER A 96 -8.40 2.80 -8.83
N LEU A 97 -9.35 2.72 -9.77
CA LEU A 97 -9.85 3.82 -10.57
C LEU A 97 -11.34 3.99 -10.27
N GLU A 98 -11.66 5.14 -9.71
CA GLU A 98 -13.00 5.58 -9.45
C GLU A 98 -13.50 6.45 -10.60
N TRP A 99 -14.66 6.09 -11.15
CA TRP A 99 -15.35 6.81 -12.19
C TRP A 99 -16.72 7.29 -11.69
N THR A 100 -16.82 8.59 -11.48
CA THR A 100 -18.05 9.26 -11.05
C THR A 100 -18.95 9.54 -12.25
N THR A 101 -20.15 8.97 -12.23
CA THR A 101 -21.21 9.21 -13.22
C THR A 101 -22.43 9.85 -12.55
N PRO A 102 -23.33 10.49 -13.32
CA PRO A 102 -24.59 11.02 -12.76
C PRO A 102 -25.47 9.97 -12.08
N LEU A 103 -25.30 8.69 -12.43
CA LEU A 103 -26.08 7.57 -11.89
C LEU A 103 -25.43 6.95 -10.65
N GLY A 104 -24.14 7.16 -10.41
CA GLY A 104 -23.40 6.54 -9.31
C GLY A 104 -21.90 6.46 -9.56
N LEU A 105 -21.19 5.84 -8.63
CA LEU A 105 -19.74 5.64 -8.67
C LEU A 105 -19.43 4.23 -9.16
N VAL A 106 -18.65 4.11 -10.23
CA VAL A 106 -18.08 2.84 -10.68
C VAL A 106 -16.63 2.80 -10.24
N THR A 107 -16.22 1.74 -9.55
CA THR A 107 -14.82 1.57 -9.11
C THR A 107 -14.27 0.31 -9.73
N PHE A 108 -13.16 0.45 -10.43
CA PHE A 108 -12.33 -0.64 -10.91
C PHE A 108 -11.16 -0.77 -9.95
N PHE A 109 -10.89 -1.95 -9.44
CA PHE A 109 -9.77 -2.17 -8.53
C PHE A 109 -9.01 -3.43 -8.88
N THR A 110 -7.76 -3.51 -8.48
CA THR A 110 -6.93 -4.70 -8.64
C THR A 110 -5.99 -4.83 -7.45
N HIS A 111 -5.75 -6.08 -7.06
CA HIS A 111 -4.83 -6.45 -5.99
C HIS A 111 -3.75 -7.37 -6.58
N PRO A 112 -2.73 -6.82 -7.25
CA PRO A 112 -1.64 -7.63 -7.77
C PRO A 112 -0.79 -8.15 -6.61
N ASN A 113 -0.68 -9.47 -6.53
CA ASN A 113 0.30 -10.14 -5.66
C ASN A 113 1.72 -10.05 -6.25
N ASN A 114 1.84 -9.82 -7.57
CA ASN A 114 3.10 -9.56 -8.26
C ASN A 114 3.01 -8.33 -9.17
N LEU A 115 4.12 -7.61 -9.34
CA LEU A 115 4.24 -6.42 -10.22
C LEU A 115 4.21 -6.74 -11.73
N THR A 116 3.83 -7.97 -12.10
CA THR A 116 3.73 -8.38 -13.50
C THR A 116 2.38 -7.93 -14.07
N ILE A 117 2.39 -7.29 -15.24
CA ILE A 117 1.20 -6.78 -15.94
C ILE A 117 0.11 -7.88 -16.09
N TYR A 118 0.52 -9.13 -16.30
CA TYR A 118 -0.39 -10.28 -16.42
C TYR A 118 -1.15 -10.63 -15.12
N ASP A 119 -0.51 -10.49 -13.96
CA ASP A 119 -1.16 -10.76 -12.65
C ASP A 119 -2.09 -9.61 -12.26
N THR A 120 -1.70 -8.37 -12.56
CA THR A 120 -2.54 -7.17 -12.37
C THR A 120 -3.86 -7.26 -13.11
N ILE A 121 -3.87 -7.82 -14.32
CA ILE A 121 -5.08 -7.98 -15.13
C ILE A 121 -5.91 -9.19 -14.68
N ARG A 122 -5.32 -10.21 -14.05
CA ARG A 122 -6.06 -11.39 -13.57
C ARG A 122 -6.86 -11.10 -12.30
N ASN A 123 -6.37 -10.21 -11.45
CA ASN A 123 -6.96 -9.91 -10.15
C ASN A 123 -7.81 -8.63 -10.16
N PHE A 124 -8.45 -8.30 -11.28
CA PHE A 124 -9.31 -7.13 -11.38
C PHE A 124 -10.71 -7.38 -10.83
N GLY A 125 -11.26 -6.39 -10.14
CA GLY A 125 -12.63 -6.33 -9.64
C GLY A 125 -13.32 -5.06 -10.10
N ILE A 126 -14.65 -5.12 -10.13
CA ILE A 126 -15.52 -3.98 -10.43
C ILE A 126 -16.56 -3.89 -9.33
N SER A 127 -16.74 -2.70 -8.78
CA SER A 127 -17.83 -2.40 -7.85
C SER A 127 -18.61 -1.18 -8.32
N TYR A 128 -19.91 -1.18 -8.03
CA TYR A 128 -20.79 -0.05 -8.30
C TYR A 128 -21.45 0.41 -7.00
N THR A 129 -21.39 1.71 -6.73
CA THR A 129 -21.97 2.34 -5.55
C THR A 129 -22.95 3.42 -5.96
N GLN A 130 -24.20 3.29 -5.53
CA GLN A 130 -25.23 4.31 -5.71
C GLN A 130 -25.61 4.92 -4.36
N ARG A 131 -25.48 6.24 -4.21
CA ARG A 131 -25.97 6.96 -3.03
C ARG A 131 -27.44 7.33 -3.24
N ILE A 132 -28.34 6.62 -2.57
CA ILE A 132 -29.75 7.00 -2.48
C ILE A 132 -29.86 8.10 -1.42
N ARG A 133 -30.19 9.32 -1.84
CA ARG A 133 -30.57 10.40 -0.92
C ARG A 133 -32.09 10.47 -0.90
N PHE A 134 -32.69 10.31 0.27
CA PHE A 134 -34.10 10.56 0.55
C PHE A 134 -34.31 12.04 0.89
#